data_AF-A0A428I219-F1
#
_entry.id   AF-A0A428I219-F1
#
_cell.length_a   1.000
_cell.length_b   1.000
_cell.length_c   1.000
_cell.angle_alpha   90.00
_cell.angle_beta   90.00
_cell.angle_gamma   90.00
#
_symmetry.space_group_name_H-M   'P 1'
#
loop_
_entity.id
_entity.type
_entity.pdbx_description
1 polymer ?
#
loop_
_entity_poly.entity_id
_entity_poly.type
_entity_poly.pdbx_seq_one_letter_code
_entity_poly.pdbx_strand_id
1 'polypeptide(L)'
;MKFKKLLIDTLKLLKRNKRQSILTSLAITVATFVLLVILSSSSYTTSTLGNDLKIEEDTATMTYTPQNMLDIRGFTQEDKQLVEQTIGKPARLSASSYALYAETYFNDSKQNLSFRTLGDLNKNGLVVPALLKGRALEELDGGVAISDKALMSLTRKENIETFLGETINISGKEYPIQAIYYGSAVNERLPSLLVTNEIKELLLGGREYFDELVVETNQLENINKALSALDTYGIFRKEGTYGYIDNRRVYEETKAQATTILNFIALLSSISIFVAGFGVMNAMLSSVSERSKEIAIRRALGAKKSDIYQSYMMEGILLSLLGAITGIGVATLFVVLMNMSGFVTTLTPDHILITLFTTGVFGIVFSIMPAMVAANKNVIEGLR
;
A
#
# COMPACT_ATOMS: atom_id res chain seq x y z
N MET A 1 -36.34 -30.87 -17.99
CA MET A 1 -36.64 -30.19 -19.27
C MET A 1 -36.96 -28.69 -19.14
N LYS A 2 -37.68 -28.22 -18.11
CA LYS A 2 -38.07 -26.79 -17.97
C LYS A 2 -36.89 -25.81 -17.78
N PHE A 3 -35.91 -26.12 -16.94
CA PHE A 3 -34.78 -25.21 -16.63
C PHE A 3 -33.85 -24.97 -17.83
N LYS A 4 -33.44 -26.03 -18.55
CA LYS A 4 -32.58 -25.92 -19.74
C LYS A 4 -33.26 -25.06 -20.83
N LYS A 5 -34.57 -25.22 -21.01
CA LYS A 5 -35.34 -24.41 -21.96
C LYS A 5 -35.42 -22.95 -21.52
N LEU A 6 -35.70 -22.69 -20.23
CA LEU A 6 -35.69 -21.35 -19.65
C LEU A 6 -34.35 -20.65 -19.89
N LEU A 7 -33.23 -21.32 -19.62
CA LEU A 7 -31.88 -20.77 -19.78
C LEU A 7 -31.56 -20.43 -21.25
N ILE A 8 -31.89 -21.32 -22.19
CA ILE A 8 -31.69 -21.07 -23.63
C ILE A 8 -32.56 -19.90 -24.12
N ASP A 9 -33.81 -19.84 -23.67
CA ASP A 9 -34.73 -18.77 -24.04
C ASP A 9 -34.24 -17.42 -23.49
N THR A 10 -33.76 -17.39 -22.24
CA THR A 10 -33.18 -16.19 -21.63
C THR A 10 -31.90 -15.73 -22.34
N LEU A 11 -31.00 -16.64 -22.73
CA LEU A 11 -29.80 -16.28 -23.49
C LEU A 11 -30.13 -15.66 -24.85
N LYS A 12 -31.14 -16.18 -25.55
CA LYS A 12 -31.63 -15.59 -26.81
C LYS A 12 -32.20 -14.19 -26.59
N LEU A 13 -32.88 -13.96 -25.47
CA LEU A 13 -33.43 -12.66 -25.11
C LEU A 13 -32.33 -11.63 -24.85
N LEU A 14 -31.30 -11.99 -24.06
CA LEU A 14 -30.14 -11.13 -23.81
C LEU A 14 -29.42 -10.76 -25.12
N LYS A 15 -29.27 -11.73 -26.04
CA LYS A 15 -28.66 -11.50 -27.35
C LYS A 15 -29.51 -10.60 -28.27
N ARG A 16 -30.83 -10.56 -28.08
CA ARG A 16 -31.74 -9.69 -28.84
C ARG A 16 -31.65 -8.24 -28.35
N ASN A 17 -31.53 -8.02 -27.04
CA ASN A 17 -31.43 -6.68 -26.46
C ASN A 17 -30.00 -6.35 -25.98
N LYS A 18 -29.05 -6.38 -26.93
CA LYS A 18 -27.60 -6.32 -26.62
C LYS A 18 -27.21 -5.06 -25.86
N ARG A 19 -27.67 -3.89 -26.32
CA ARG A 19 -27.25 -2.60 -25.73
C ARG A 19 -27.59 -2.53 -24.24
N GLN A 20 -28.82 -2.87 -23.89
CA GLN A 20 -29.28 -2.83 -22.51
C GLN A 20 -28.62 -3.91 -21.66
N SER A 21 -28.51 -5.13 -22.19
CA SER A 21 -27.82 -6.24 -21.50
C SER A 21 -26.35 -5.91 -21.22
N ILE A 22 -25.66 -5.26 -22.17
CA ILE A 22 -24.27 -4.81 -22.01
C ILE A 22 -24.17 -3.72 -20.93
N LEU A 23 -25.02 -2.68 -20.99
CA LEU A 23 -25.02 -1.60 -20.00
C LEU A 23 -25.27 -2.13 -18.58
N THR A 24 -26.23 -3.05 -18.41
CA THR A 24 -26.54 -3.68 -17.12
C THR A 24 -25.38 -4.55 -16.62
N SER A 25 -24.82 -5.38 -17.50
CA SER A 25 -23.66 -6.21 -17.18
C SER A 25 -22.43 -5.37 -16.81
N LEU A 26 -22.26 -4.20 -17.45
CA LEU A 26 -21.16 -3.28 -17.17
C LEU A 26 -21.28 -2.65 -15.78
N ALA A 27 -22.47 -2.25 -15.35
CA ALA A 27 -22.68 -1.73 -13.99
C ALA A 27 -22.28 -2.77 -12.92
N ILE A 28 -22.67 -4.03 -13.11
CA ILE A 28 -22.29 -5.14 -12.22
C ILE A 28 -20.79 -5.43 -12.31
N THR A 29 -20.20 -5.35 -13.51
CA THR A 29 -18.75 -5.49 -13.73
C THR A 29 -17.98 -4.48 -12.90
N VAL A 30 -18.37 -3.21 -12.95
CA VAL A 30 -17.72 -2.13 -12.19
C VAL A 30 -17.87 -2.35 -10.68
N ALA A 31 -19.06 -2.68 -10.19
CA ALA A 31 -19.24 -2.94 -8.75
C ALA A 31 -18.44 -4.16 -8.27
N THR A 32 -18.42 -5.24 -9.06
CA THR A 32 -17.63 -6.45 -8.76
C THR A 32 -16.14 -6.13 -8.77
N PHE A 33 -15.67 -5.36 -9.76
CA PHE A 33 -14.30 -4.88 -9.85
C PHE A 33 -13.90 -4.07 -8.61
N VAL A 34 -14.70 -3.06 -8.26
CA VAL A 34 -14.46 -2.21 -7.08
C VAL A 34 -14.40 -3.06 -5.81
N LEU A 35 -15.37 -3.96 -5.59
CA LEU A 35 -15.37 -4.84 -4.42
C LEU A 35 -14.12 -5.71 -4.34
N LEU A 36 -13.70 -6.33 -5.44
CA LEU A 36 -12.50 -7.19 -5.48
C LEU A 36 -11.21 -6.43 -5.20
N VAL A 37 -11.03 -5.26 -5.82
CA VAL A 37 -9.85 -4.41 -5.60
C VAL A 37 -9.77 -3.97 -4.14
N ILE A 38 -10.91 -3.72 -3.52
CA ILE A 38 -10.99 -3.33 -2.10
C ILE A 38 -10.60 -4.51 -1.20
N LEU A 39 -11.13 -5.70 -1.45
CA LEU A 39 -10.78 -6.89 -0.68
C LEU A 39 -9.30 -7.26 -0.85
N SER A 40 -8.76 -7.18 -2.06
CA SER A 40 -7.33 -7.41 -2.31
C SER A 40 -6.44 -6.42 -1.58
N SER A 41 -6.84 -5.15 -1.51
CA SER A 41 -6.10 -4.10 -0.80
C SER A 41 -6.20 -4.24 0.73
N SER A 42 -7.34 -4.73 1.24
CA SER A 42 -7.57 -5.00 2.66
C SER A 42 -6.67 -6.09 3.21
N SER A 43 -6.52 -7.19 2.48
CA SER A 43 -5.62 -8.28 2.86
C SER A 43 -4.16 -7.83 2.87
N TYR A 44 -3.77 -6.98 1.90
CA TYR A 44 -2.43 -6.42 1.86
C TYR A 44 -2.14 -5.63 3.13
N THR A 45 -2.99 -4.65 3.47
CA THR A 45 -2.74 -3.73 4.58
C THR A 45 -2.60 -4.42 5.95
N THR A 46 -3.33 -5.52 6.21
CA THR A 46 -3.29 -6.18 7.52
C THR A 46 -2.15 -7.19 7.68
N SER A 47 -1.73 -7.84 6.60
CA SER A 47 -0.67 -8.86 6.62
C SER A 47 0.73 -8.29 6.34
N THR A 48 0.83 -7.20 5.57
CA THR A 48 2.11 -6.54 5.25
C THR A 48 2.56 -5.52 6.28
N LEU A 49 1.64 -4.82 6.97
CA LEU A 49 2.03 -3.95 8.08
C LEU A 49 2.80 -4.71 9.17
N GLY A 50 2.48 -5.98 9.42
CA GLY A 50 3.23 -6.81 10.37
C GLY A 50 4.54 -7.36 9.80
N ASN A 51 4.49 -7.91 8.58
CA ASN A 51 5.64 -8.63 8.02
C ASN A 51 6.69 -7.74 7.34
N ASP A 52 6.28 -6.66 6.67
CA ASP A 52 7.19 -5.80 5.90
C ASP A 52 7.78 -4.66 6.73
N LEU A 53 7.03 -4.13 7.72
CA LEU A 53 7.57 -3.09 8.60
C LEU A 53 8.59 -3.64 9.61
N LYS A 54 8.77 -4.96 9.72
CA LYS A 54 9.67 -5.64 10.68
C LYS A 54 9.59 -5.04 12.09
N ILE A 55 8.42 -4.55 12.49
CA ILE A 55 8.24 -3.94 13.80
C ILE A 55 8.19 -5.10 14.79
N GLU A 56 9.23 -5.21 15.61
CA GLU A 56 9.26 -6.15 16.72
C GLU A 56 8.28 -5.62 17.79
N GLU A 57 7.00 -6.04 17.72
CA GLU A 57 5.91 -5.52 18.56
C GLU A 57 6.17 -5.65 20.07
N ASP A 58 7.00 -6.60 20.48
CA ASP A 58 7.35 -6.86 21.88
C ASP A 58 8.64 -6.16 22.33
N THR A 59 9.12 -5.17 21.58
CA THR A 59 10.33 -4.41 21.90
C THR A 59 10.07 -2.91 22.03
N ALA A 60 11.04 -2.23 22.64
CA ALA A 60 11.12 -0.78 22.64
C ALA A 60 12.48 -0.36 22.07
N THR A 61 12.48 0.60 21.16
CA THR A 61 13.72 1.13 20.58
C THR A 61 14.11 2.38 21.36
N MET A 62 15.18 2.29 22.15
CA MET A 62 15.83 3.46 22.75
C MET A 62 16.61 4.19 21.66
N THR A 63 16.53 5.52 21.63
CA THR A 63 17.24 6.36 20.67
C THR A 63 18.19 7.28 21.40
N TYR A 64 19.34 7.59 20.79
CA TYR A 64 20.25 8.59 21.30
C TYR A 64 20.37 9.73 20.28
N THR A 65 20.09 10.96 20.72
CA THR A 65 20.22 12.15 19.88
C THR A 65 21.35 13.02 20.43
N PRO A 66 22.47 13.19 19.71
CA PRO A 66 23.54 14.06 20.16
C PRO A 66 23.13 15.54 20.07
N GLN A 67 23.65 16.37 20.97
CA GLN A 67 23.45 17.83 20.92
C GLN A 67 24.10 18.45 19.66
N ASN A 68 25.21 17.86 19.22
CA ASN A 68 25.87 18.22 17.97
C ASN A 68 25.63 17.11 16.93
N MET A 69 24.99 17.45 15.81
CA MET A 69 24.67 16.48 14.75
C MET A 69 25.90 15.86 14.07
N LEU A 70 27.07 16.48 14.17
CA LEU A 70 28.34 15.91 13.68
C LEU A 70 28.98 14.93 14.66
N ASP A 71 28.41 14.77 15.85
CA ASP A 71 28.91 13.82 16.84
C ASP A 71 28.48 12.40 16.47
N ILE A 72 29.45 11.59 16.07
CA ILE A 72 29.29 10.17 15.73
C ILE A 72 29.29 9.28 16.98
N ARG A 73 28.78 9.78 18.11
CA ARG A 73 28.59 9.02 19.34
C ARG A 73 27.16 8.51 19.46
N GLY A 74 27.03 7.37 20.13
CA GLY A 74 25.78 6.66 20.32
C GLY A 74 25.90 5.68 21.47
N PHE A 75 24.97 4.73 21.54
CA PHE A 75 24.99 3.66 22.53
C PHE A 75 26.27 2.84 22.46
N THR A 76 26.80 2.53 23.64
CA THR A 76 27.95 1.64 23.79
C THR A 76 27.56 0.28 24.33
N GLN A 77 28.52 -0.65 24.38
CA GLN A 77 28.31 -1.96 24.99
C GLN A 77 28.01 -1.86 26.49
N GLU A 78 28.56 -0.85 27.17
CA GLU A 78 28.29 -0.54 28.56
C GLU A 78 26.86 -0.02 28.75
N ASP A 79 26.36 0.85 27.86
CA ASP A 79 24.97 1.31 27.90
C ASP A 79 24.00 0.13 27.71
N LYS A 80 24.33 -0.80 26.80
CA LYS A 80 23.59 -2.05 26.64
C LYS A 80 23.57 -2.85 27.95
N GLN A 81 24.73 -3.11 28.55
CA GLN A 81 24.83 -3.89 29.79
C GLN A 81 24.09 -3.22 30.96
N LEU A 82 24.17 -1.89 31.06
CA LEU A 82 23.44 -1.09 32.05
C LEU A 82 21.93 -1.33 31.92
N VAL A 83 21.39 -1.25 30.71
CA VAL A 83 19.96 -1.50 30.46
C VAL A 83 19.61 -2.94 30.81
N GLU A 84 20.36 -3.92 30.30
CA GLU A 84 20.08 -5.35 30.56
C GLU A 84 20.05 -5.68 32.06
N GLN A 85 20.98 -5.11 32.84
CA GLN A 85 21.03 -5.28 34.30
C GLN A 85 19.89 -4.56 35.02
N THR A 86 19.46 -3.40 34.53
CA THR A 86 18.41 -2.58 35.16
C THR A 86 17.04 -3.24 35.05
N ILE A 87 16.71 -3.83 33.90
CA ILE A 87 15.37 -4.37 33.63
C ILE A 87 15.32 -5.90 33.58
N GLY A 88 16.47 -6.59 33.55
CA GLY A 88 16.54 -8.04 33.46
C GLY A 88 16.03 -8.61 32.12
N LYS A 89 16.18 -7.85 31.04
CA LYS A 89 15.77 -8.22 29.67
C LYS A 89 16.93 -8.02 28.72
N PRO A 90 17.08 -8.86 27.68
CA PRO A 90 18.13 -8.69 26.68
C PRO A 90 17.91 -7.42 25.86
N ALA A 91 19.01 -6.86 25.37
CA ALA A 91 19.01 -5.72 24.47
C ALA A 91 20.04 -5.91 23.34
N ARG A 92 19.79 -5.28 22.19
CA ARG A 92 20.68 -5.31 21.02
C ARG A 92 20.99 -3.91 20.53
N LEU A 93 22.27 -3.67 20.24
CA LEU A 93 22.72 -2.44 19.60
C LEU A 93 22.31 -2.45 18.13
N SER A 94 21.86 -1.31 17.63
CA SER A 94 21.44 -1.14 16.23
C SER A 94 21.80 0.23 15.69
N ALA A 95 21.79 0.34 14.36
CA ALA A 95 22.05 1.58 13.66
C ALA A 95 20.87 1.91 12.74
N SER A 96 20.16 3.00 13.01
CA SER A 96 18.91 3.40 12.34
C SER A 96 19.10 3.73 10.84
N SER A 97 20.35 3.95 10.42
CA SER A 97 20.78 4.55 9.15
C SER A 97 20.60 6.06 9.01
N TYR A 98 19.89 6.76 9.91
CA TYR A 98 19.55 8.18 9.70
C TYR A 98 20.47 9.18 10.40
N ALA A 99 21.27 8.77 11.38
CA ALA A 99 21.95 9.70 12.27
C ALA A 99 23.38 10.10 11.85
N LEU A 100 23.90 9.58 10.73
CA LEU A 100 25.26 9.88 10.29
C LEU A 100 25.32 11.11 9.39
N TYR A 101 26.08 12.11 9.84
CA TYR A 101 26.35 13.35 9.11
C TYR A 101 27.85 13.61 9.00
N ALA A 102 28.25 14.15 7.85
CA ALA A 102 29.61 14.59 7.61
C ALA A 102 29.62 16.04 7.17
N GLU A 103 30.59 16.79 7.69
CA GLU A 103 30.88 18.13 7.19
C GLU A 103 31.40 18.01 5.75
N THR A 104 30.72 18.66 4.82
CA THR A 104 30.98 18.53 3.38
C THR A 104 31.19 19.90 2.75
N TYR A 105 32.24 20.04 1.97
CA TYR A 105 32.56 21.22 1.18
C TYR A 105 32.59 20.88 -0.30
N PHE A 106 32.02 21.78 -1.09
CA PHE A 106 32.15 21.76 -2.53
C PHE A 106 32.47 23.17 -3.00
N ASN A 107 33.67 23.37 -3.56
CA ASN A 107 34.26 24.70 -3.76
C ASN A 107 34.22 25.50 -2.43
N ASP A 108 33.65 26.71 -2.44
CA ASP A 108 33.55 27.56 -1.24
C ASP A 108 32.28 27.29 -0.39
N SER A 109 31.40 26.39 -0.82
CA SER A 109 30.15 26.09 -0.13
C SER A 109 30.32 24.98 0.90
N LYS A 110 29.82 25.21 2.12
CA LYS A 110 29.83 24.26 3.24
C LYS A 110 28.42 23.80 3.60
N GLN A 111 28.20 22.49 3.75
CA GLN A 111 26.97 21.90 4.30
C GLN A 111 27.25 20.63 5.11
N ASN A 112 26.42 20.36 6.11
CA ASN A 112 26.42 19.07 6.80
C ASN A 112 25.48 18.12 6.06
N LEU A 113 26.05 17.11 5.40
CA LEU A 113 25.31 16.17 4.59
C LEU A 113 25.20 14.82 5.30
N SER A 114 24.02 14.23 5.27
CA SER A 114 23.84 12.86 5.75
C SER A 114 24.51 11.88 4.80
N PHE A 115 25.15 10.85 5.32
CA PHE A 115 25.81 9.82 4.50
C PHE A 115 25.43 8.41 4.94
N ARG A 116 25.38 7.49 3.97
CA ARG A 116 25.09 6.06 4.18
C ARG A 116 25.85 5.21 3.18
N THR A 117 25.91 3.91 3.43
CA THR A 117 26.34 2.94 2.41
C THR A 117 25.14 2.28 1.76
N LEU A 118 25.36 1.67 0.59
CA LEU A 118 24.33 0.84 -0.04
C LEU A 118 23.94 -0.35 0.85
N GLY A 119 24.91 -0.89 1.61
CA GLY A 119 24.69 -1.92 2.61
C GLY A 119 23.76 -1.47 3.74
N ASP A 120 23.89 -0.22 4.20
CA ASP A 120 23.00 0.34 5.24
C ASP A 120 21.55 0.42 4.75
N LEU A 121 21.34 0.87 3.51
CA LEU A 121 20.01 0.91 2.92
C LEU A 121 19.38 -0.48 2.85
N ASN A 122 20.12 -1.45 2.30
CA ASN A 122 19.64 -2.83 2.14
C ASN A 122 19.37 -3.50 3.50
N LYS A 123 20.28 -3.35 4.47
CA LYS A 123 20.14 -3.94 5.81
C LYS A 123 18.88 -3.46 6.52
N ASN A 124 18.53 -2.19 6.33
CA ASN A 124 17.39 -1.55 6.97
C ASN A 124 16.13 -1.53 6.09
N GLY A 125 16.12 -2.25 4.96
CA GLY A 125 14.97 -2.33 4.07
C GLY A 125 14.59 -1.01 3.40
N LEU A 126 15.53 -0.09 3.26
CA LEU A 126 15.33 1.22 2.63
C LEU A 126 15.50 1.10 1.12
N VAL A 127 14.71 1.87 0.37
CA VAL A 127 14.75 1.88 -1.10
C VAL A 127 16.07 2.47 -1.59
N VAL A 128 16.70 1.78 -2.54
CA VAL A 128 17.88 2.27 -3.24
C VAL A 128 17.46 3.36 -4.22
N PRO A 129 18.06 4.56 -4.17
CA PRO A 129 17.66 5.66 -5.03
C PRO A 129 17.97 5.38 -6.50
N ALA A 130 17.11 5.89 -7.39
CA ALA A 130 17.34 5.79 -8.83
C ALA A 130 18.54 6.65 -9.26
N LEU A 131 19.42 6.07 -10.06
CA LEU A 131 20.56 6.76 -10.65
C LEU A 131 20.06 7.82 -11.65
N LEU A 132 20.54 9.06 -11.51
CA LEU A 132 20.33 10.13 -12.48
C LEU A 132 21.44 10.09 -13.53
N LYS A 133 22.70 10.07 -13.11
CA LYS A 133 23.86 10.07 -14.01
C LYS A 133 25.12 9.53 -13.34
N GLY A 134 26.02 8.92 -14.12
CA GLY A 134 27.32 8.44 -13.65
C GLY A 134 27.39 6.92 -13.56
N ARG A 135 28.21 6.42 -12.63
CA ARG A 135 28.37 4.97 -12.38
C ARG A 135 27.20 4.38 -11.63
N ALA A 136 27.06 3.05 -11.69
CA ALA A 136 26.14 2.30 -10.84
C ALA A 136 26.45 2.55 -9.35
N LEU A 137 25.43 2.62 -8.50
CA LEU A 137 25.60 2.92 -7.06
C LEU A 137 26.30 1.78 -6.31
N GLU A 138 26.27 0.58 -6.87
CA GLU A 138 26.98 -0.61 -6.42
C GLU A 138 28.50 -0.54 -6.70
N GLU A 139 28.93 0.27 -7.67
CA GLU A 139 30.29 0.29 -8.23
C GLU A 139 30.99 1.65 -8.02
N LEU A 140 30.99 2.10 -6.77
CA LEU A 140 31.69 3.33 -6.38
C LEU A 140 33.14 3.01 -6.00
N ASP A 141 34.06 3.00 -6.96
CA ASP A 141 35.49 2.73 -6.74
C ASP A 141 36.19 3.92 -6.07
N GLY A 142 36.06 4.05 -4.74
CA GLY A 142 36.72 5.11 -3.96
C GLY A 142 36.17 6.52 -4.19
N GLY A 143 35.05 6.65 -4.90
CA GLY A 143 34.29 7.89 -5.04
C GLY A 143 32.98 7.87 -4.28
N VAL A 144 32.20 8.94 -4.43
CA VAL A 144 30.92 9.10 -3.76
C VAL A 144 29.81 9.36 -4.76
N ALA A 145 28.59 8.98 -4.38
CA ALA A 145 27.40 9.41 -5.07
C ALA A 145 26.66 10.48 -4.24
N ILE A 146 26.18 11.53 -4.90
CA ILE A 146 25.51 12.65 -4.24
C ILE A 146 24.09 12.83 -4.80
N SER A 147 23.13 13.17 -3.93
CA SER A 147 21.78 13.49 -4.39
C SER A 147 21.77 14.78 -5.21
N ASP A 148 20.92 14.83 -6.23
CA ASP A 148 20.66 16.04 -7.02
C ASP A 148 20.35 17.26 -6.14
N LYS A 149 19.50 17.10 -5.12
CA LYS A 149 19.10 18.14 -4.17
C LYS A 149 20.27 18.64 -3.33
N ALA A 150 21.11 17.74 -2.82
CA ALA A 150 22.29 18.15 -2.05
C ALA A 150 23.27 18.93 -2.94
N LEU A 151 23.48 18.46 -4.18
CA LEU A 151 24.38 19.11 -5.12
C LEU A 151 23.85 20.48 -5.60
N MET A 152 22.55 20.60 -5.87
CA MET A 152 21.90 21.89 -6.15
C MET A 152 22.02 22.84 -4.95
N SER A 153 21.85 22.34 -3.74
CA SER A 153 21.97 23.12 -2.50
C SER A 153 23.39 23.66 -2.31
N LEU A 154 24.41 22.85 -2.58
CA LEU A 154 25.82 23.23 -2.51
C LEU A 154 26.23 24.22 -3.61
N THR A 155 25.77 24.01 -4.85
CA THR A 155 26.23 24.78 -6.02
C THR A 155 25.37 25.99 -6.37
N ARG A 156 24.11 26.02 -5.88
CA ARG A 156 23.06 26.97 -6.27
C ARG A 156 22.80 27.00 -7.79
N LYS A 157 23.04 25.88 -8.47
CA LYS A 157 22.88 25.72 -9.92
C LYS A 157 21.95 24.55 -10.24
N GLU A 158 21.14 24.69 -11.28
CA GLU A 158 20.23 23.64 -11.74
C GLU A 158 20.91 22.60 -12.63
N ASN A 159 21.90 23.02 -13.44
CA ASN A 159 22.68 22.10 -14.26
C ASN A 159 23.76 21.40 -13.44
N ILE A 160 23.33 20.39 -12.68
CA ILE A 160 24.19 19.66 -11.73
C ILE A 160 25.02 18.55 -12.38
N GLU A 161 24.62 18.08 -13.57
CA GLU A 161 25.28 16.98 -14.26
C GLU A 161 26.72 17.31 -14.69
N THR A 162 27.07 18.59 -14.77
CA THR A 162 28.41 19.05 -15.12
C THR A 162 29.43 18.81 -14.03
N PHE A 163 28.99 18.63 -12.78
CA PHE A 163 29.88 18.40 -11.63
C PHE A 163 30.27 16.92 -11.46
N LEU A 164 29.82 16.04 -12.36
CA LEU A 164 30.26 14.65 -12.37
C LEU A 164 31.76 14.57 -12.66
N GLY A 165 32.51 13.85 -11.81
CA GLY A 165 33.96 13.76 -11.87
C GLY A 165 34.70 14.89 -11.14
N GLU A 166 34.01 15.95 -10.71
CA GLU A 166 34.60 16.93 -9.80
C GLU A 166 34.82 16.35 -8.41
N THR A 167 35.64 17.03 -7.62
CA THR A 167 36.05 16.57 -6.29
C THR A 167 35.24 17.28 -5.21
N ILE A 168 34.71 16.50 -4.27
CA ILE A 168 34.02 16.98 -3.08
C ILE A 168 34.87 16.68 -1.84
N ASN A 169 34.95 17.63 -0.92
CA ASN A 169 35.67 17.44 0.33
C ASN A 169 34.70 17.00 1.43
N ILE A 170 34.93 15.84 2.04
CA ILE A 170 34.13 15.31 3.13
C ILE A 170 35.05 15.11 4.34
N SER A 171 34.76 15.83 5.42
CA SER A 171 35.55 15.82 6.67
C SER A 171 37.06 16.00 6.45
N GLY A 172 37.45 16.87 5.50
CA GLY A 172 38.84 17.21 5.21
C GLY A 172 39.51 16.32 4.17
N LYS A 173 38.85 15.29 3.63
CA LYS A 173 39.37 14.43 2.57
C LYS A 173 38.63 14.63 1.26
N GLU A 174 39.35 14.54 0.16
CA GLU A 174 38.85 14.76 -1.19
C GLU A 174 38.41 13.46 -1.85
N TYR A 175 37.20 13.45 -2.41
CA TYR A 175 36.59 12.31 -3.10
C TYR A 175 35.99 12.74 -4.44
N PRO A 176 36.17 11.96 -5.53
CA PRO A 176 35.51 12.25 -6.79
C PRO A 176 34.01 11.93 -6.74
N ILE A 177 33.19 12.80 -7.30
CA ILE A 177 31.77 12.57 -7.52
C ILE A 177 31.62 11.60 -8.70
N GLN A 178 31.30 10.34 -8.42
CA GLN A 178 31.20 9.28 -9.44
C GLN A 178 29.77 9.04 -9.92
N ALA A 179 28.78 9.47 -9.14
CA ALA A 179 27.37 9.34 -9.49
C ALA A 179 26.52 10.45 -8.87
N ILE A 180 25.43 10.76 -9.55
CA ILE A 180 24.37 11.64 -9.08
C ILE A 180 23.08 10.83 -9.12
N TYR A 181 22.30 10.87 -8.05
CA TYR A 181 21.02 10.18 -7.96
C TYR A 181 19.88 11.14 -7.63
N TYR A 182 18.65 10.72 -7.90
CA TYR A 182 17.48 11.51 -7.56
C TYR A 182 17.25 11.53 -6.04
N GLY A 183 17.34 12.71 -5.46
CA GLY A 183 17.08 13.00 -4.06
C GLY A 183 15.57 13.12 -3.80
N SER A 184 15.06 12.27 -2.90
CA SER A 184 13.66 12.14 -2.48
C SER A 184 12.62 11.96 -3.59
N ALA A 185 12.02 10.77 -3.61
CA ALA A 185 10.60 10.60 -3.95
C ALA A 185 9.72 11.03 -2.75
N VAL A 186 8.42 11.23 -2.99
CA VAL A 186 7.42 11.53 -1.94
C VAL A 186 7.52 10.47 -0.83
N ASN A 187 7.60 10.90 0.44
CA ASN A 187 7.63 10.12 1.68
C ASN A 187 8.94 9.43 2.15
N GLU A 188 10.05 9.48 1.41
CA GLU A 188 11.32 8.86 1.87
C GLU A 188 12.46 9.85 2.11
N ARG A 189 13.11 9.72 3.28
CA ARG A 189 14.35 10.43 3.65
C ARG A 189 15.57 9.65 3.17
N LEU A 190 15.94 9.85 1.92
CA LEU A 190 17.19 9.35 1.36
C LEU A 190 18.39 10.10 1.96
N PRO A 191 19.59 9.47 2.04
CA PRO A 191 20.78 10.19 2.43
C PRO A 191 21.11 11.28 1.41
N SER A 192 21.98 12.20 1.78
CA SER A 192 22.51 13.19 0.85
C SER A 192 23.72 12.66 0.08
N LEU A 193 24.46 11.74 0.70
CA LEU A 193 25.65 11.07 0.16
C LEU A 193 25.51 9.55 0.29
N LEU A 194 25.85 8.83 -0.77
CA LEU A 194 26.12 7.39 -0.72
C LEU A 194 27.63 7.17 -0.88
N VAL A 195 28.19 6.44 0.07
CA VAL A 195 29.62 6.18 0.18
C VAL A 195 29.89 4.68 0.28
N THR A 196 31.12 4.25 0.00
CA THR A 196 31.53 2.86 0.23
C THR A 196 31.66 2.56 1.72
N ASN A 197 31.66 1.27 2.08
CA ASN A 197 31.94 0.85 3.46
C ASN A 197 33.31 1.35 3.94
N GLU A 198 34.31 1.36 3.06
CA GLU A 198 35.65 1.86 3.35
C GLU A 198 35.64 3.35 3.71
N ILE A 199 34.91 4.17 2.94
CA ILE A 199 34.77 5.61 3.23
C ILE A 199 34.00 5.80 4.55
N LYS A 200 32.94 5.02 4.79
CA LYS A 200 32.20 5.07 6.06
C LYS A 200 33.11 4.74 7.25
N GLU A 201 33.90 3.67 7.19
CA GLU A 201 34.85 3.32 8.27
C GLU A 201 35.88 4.44 8.52
N LEU A 202 36.38 5.07 7.46
CA LEU A 202 37.29 6.20 7.56
C LEU A 202 36.63 7.42 8.23
N LEU A 203 35.38 7.74 7.86
CA LEU A 203 34.61 8.85 8.44
C LEU A 203 34.27 8.59 9.92
N LEU A 204 34.02 7.34 10.29
CA LEU A 204 33.77 6.92 11.67
C LEU A 204 35.06 6.76 12.50
N GLY A 205 36.23 6.90 11.88
CA GLY A 205 37.52 6.67 12.55
C GLY A 205 37.71 5.24 13.05
N GLY A 206 37.15 4.26 12.33
CA GLY A 206 37.21 2.83 12.67
C GLY A 206 36.34 2.42 13.87
N ARG A 207 35.42 3.28 14.32
CA ARG A 207 34.51 2.99 15.43
C ARG A 207 33.19 2.43 14.91
N GLU A 208 32.62 1.51 15.68
CA GLU A 208 31.23 1.12 15.49
C GLU A 208 30.30 2.21 16.00
N TYR A 209 29.19 2.43 15.30
CA TYR A 209 28.22 3.46 15.60
C TYR A 209 26.83 2.85 15.77
N PHE A 210 26.21 3.12 16.92
CA PHE A 210 24.88 2.63 17.26
C PHE A 210 24.05 3.79 17.84
N ASP A 211 23.12 4.34 17.09
CA ASP A 211 22.17 5.37 17.55
C ASP A 211 20.88 4.79 18.15
N GLU A 212 20.73 3.47 18.10
CA GLU A 212 19.60 2.74 18.65
C GLU A 212 20.04 1.60 19.56
N LEU A 213 19.25 1.39 20.62
CA LEU A 213 19.34 0.23 21.50
C LEU A 213 17.94 -0.39 21.61
N VAL A 214 17.75 -1.55 20.97
CA VAL A 214 16.47 -2.26 20.95
C VAL A 214 16.39 -3.20 22.14
N VAL A 215 15.33 -3.06 22.93
CA VAL A 215 15.15 -3.72 24.22
C VAL A 215 13.93 -4.63 24.17
N GLU A 216 14.06 -5.90 24.59
CA GLU A 216 12.96 -6.88 24.56
C GLU A 216 11.92 -6.68 25.67
N THR A 217 11.17 -5.58 25.59
CA THR A 217 10.04 -5.27 26.46
C THR A 217 9.03 -4.33 25.79
N ASN A 218 7.74 -4.59 25.99
CA ASN A 218 6.63 -3.68 25.68
C ASN A 218 6.00 -3.05 26.95
N GLN A 219 6.54 -3.35 28.13
CA GLN A 219 6.05 -2.81 29.40
C GLN A 219 6.62 -1.41 29.64
N LEU A 220 5.74 -0.41 29.67
CA LEU A 220 6.12 1.01 29.86
C LEU A 220 6.93 1.25 31.15
N GLU A 221 6.68 0.48 32.21
CA GLU A 221 7.47 0.54 33.44
C GLU A 221 8.95 0.20 33.20
N ASN A 222 9.24 -0.87 32.46
CA ASN A 222 10.61 -1.27 32.15
C ASN A 222 11.28 -0.27 31.19
N ILE A 223 10.53 0.23 30.21
CA ILE A 223 11.00 1.27 29.28
C ILE A 223 11.44 2.51 30.08
N ASN A 224 10.59 3.00 30.98
CA ASN A 224 10.90 4.17 31.79
C ASN A 224 12.08 3.94 32.75
N LYS A 225 12.21 2.73 33.33
CA LYS A 225 13.36 2.35 34.16
C LYS A 225 14.66 2.37 33.37
N ALA A 226 14.67 1.76 32.19
CA ALA A 226 15.83 1.74 31.31
C ALA A 226 16.22 3.15 30.84
N LEU A 227 15.23 3.98 30.44
CA LEU A 227 15.47 5.38 30.09
C LEU A 227 16.07 6.17 31.26
N SER A 228 15.51 6.03 32.46
CA SER A 228 16.01 6.71 33.66
C SER A 228 17.44 6.28 34.01
N ALA A 229 17.78 5.00 33.80
CA ALA A 229 19.14 4.50 34.00
C ALA A 229 20.12 5.11 32.99
N LEU A 230 19.72 5.20 31.72
CA LEU A 230 20.53 5.87 30.67
C LEU A 230 20.71 7.36 30.97
N ASP A 231 19.66 8.07 31.38
CA ASP A 231 19.74 9.48 31.74
C ASP A 231 20.65 9.73 32.96
N THR A 232 20.75 8.77 33.88
CA THR A 232 21.55 8.90 35.10
C THR A 232 23.00 8.44 34.92
N TYR A 233 23.20 7.32 34.23
CA TYR A 233 24.47 6.59 34.17
C TYR A 233 25.01 6.35 32.76
N GLY A 234 24.24 6.66 31.71
CA GLY A 234 24.64 6.47 30.33
C GLY A 234 25.94 7.20 29.99
N ILE A 235 26.76 6.60 29.13
CA ILE A 235 28.12 7.07 28.85
C ILE A 235 28.13 8.50 28.30
N PHE A 236 27.22 8.80 27.38
CA PHE A 236 27.16 10.10 26.68
C PHE A 236 25.96 10.96 27.08
N ARG A 237 25.42 10.73 28.29
CA ARG A 237 24.26 11.49 28.82
C ARG A 237 24.46 13.01 28.91
N LYS A 238 25.70 13.51 28.87
CA LYS A 238 25.99 14.97 28.93
C LYS A 238 26.05 15.61 27.54
N GLU A 239 26.31 14.80 26.53
CA GLU A 239 26.55 15.20 25.14
C GLU A 239 25.33 14.99 24.24
N GLY A 240 24.27 14.36 24.76
CA GLY A 240 23.04 14.09 24.03
C GLY A 240 21.90 13.75 24.97
N THR A 241 20.77 13.38 24.37
CA THR A 241 19.54 12.99 25.07
C THR A 241 19.12 11.61 24.64
N TYR A 242 18.73 10.78 25.61
CA TYR A 242 18.11 9.49 25.33
C TYR A 242 16.60 9.68 25.15
N GLY A 243 16.01 8.89 24.27
CA GLY A 243 14.58 8.81 24.04
C GLY A 243 14.17 7.37 23.80
N TYR A 244 12.88 7.15 23.55
CA TYR A 244 12.38 5.83 23.19
C TYR A 244 11.24 5.91 22.18
N ILE A 245 11.09 4.83 21.42
CA ILE A 245 9.97 4.53 20.57
C ILE A 245 9.35 3.24 21.10
N ASP A 246 8.08 3.32 21.48
CA ASP A 246 7.26 2.16 21.81
C ASP A 246 6.77 1.53 20.51
N ASN A 247 7.43 0.44 20.10
CA ASN A 247 7.16 -0.22 18.82
C ASN A 247 5.75 -0.81 18.78
N ARG A 248 5.23 -1.27 19.93
CA ARG A 248 3.85 -1.75 20.05
C ARG A 248 2.86 -0.63 19.76
N ARG A 249 3.06 0.54 20.37
CA ARG A 249 2.18 1.69 20.16
C ARG A 249 2.22 2.16 18.70
N VAL A 250 3.41 2.23 18.10
CA VAL A 250 3.55 2.56 16.67
C VAL A 250 2.81 1.56 15.79
N TYR A 251 2.94 0.27 16.07
CA TYR A 251 2.24 -0.78 15.34
C TYR A 251 0.71 -0.66 15.48
N GLU A 252 0.21 -0.50 16.70
CA GLU A 252 -1.22 -0.35 17.00
C GLU A 252 -1.81 0.91 16.32
N GLU A 253 -1.11 2.05 16.37
CA GLU A 253 -1.52 3.29 15.70
C GLU A 253 -1.55 3.13 14.18
N THR A 254 -0.52 2.52 13.59
CA THR A 254 -0.43 2.28 12.14
C THR A 254 -1.55 1.33 11.69
N LYS A 255 -1.81 0.26 12.46
CA LYS A 255 -2.90 -0.69 12.21
C LYS A 255 -4.28 -0.04 12.34
N ALA A 256 -4.47 0.86 13.31
CA ALA A 256 -5.73 1.59 13.49
C ALA A 256 -6.02 2.54 12.32
N GLN A 257 -5.00 3.27 11.84
CA GLN A 257 -5.10 4.14 10.66
C GLN A 257 -5.45 3.33 9.40
N ALA A 258 -4.71 2.24 9.16
CA ALA A 258 -4.99 1.28 8.10
C ALA A 258 -6.44 0.78 8.14
N THR A 259 -6.89 0.31 9.30
CA THR A 259 -8.26 -0.21 9.50
C THR A 259 -9.32 0.87 9.22
N THR A 260 -9.05 2.11 9.62
CA THR A 260 -9.96 3.24 9.35
C THR A 260 -10.12 3.51 7.86
N ILE A 261 -9.01 3.51 7.12
CA ILE A 261 -9.00 3.65 5.65
C ILE A 261 -9.79 2.49 5.02
N LEU A 262 -9.53 1.26 5.45
CA LEU A 262 -10.23 0.06 4.95
C LEU A 262 -11.74 0.11 5.21
N ASN A 263 -12.16 0.56 6.40
CA ASN A 263 -13.57 0.71 6.73
C ASN A 263 -14.26 1.77 5.85
N PHE A 264 -13.59 2.88 5.59
CA PHE A 264 -14.11 3.93 4.69
C PHE A 264 -14.26 3.40 3.26
N ILE A 265 -13.26 2.67 2.79
CA ILE A 265 -13.29 2.04 1.46
C ILE A 265 -14.40 0.96 1.40
N ALA A 266 -14.58 0.15 2.43
CA ALA A 266 -15.67 -0.85 2.51
C ALA A 266 -17.06 -0.19 2.46
N LEU A 267 -17.24 0.97 3.10
CA LEU A 267 -18.46 1.77 3.00
C LEU A 267 -18.70 2.23 1.55
N LEU A 268 -17.68 2.75 0.87
CA LEU A 268 -17.77 3.14 -0.55
C LEU A 268 -18.09 1.95 -1.46
N SER A 269 -17.49 0.78 -1.19
CA SER A 269 -17.80 -0.47 -1.89
C SER A 269 -19.27 -0.84 -1.75
N SER A 270 -19.80 -0.73 -0.54
CA SER A 270 -21.19 -1.04 -0.25
C SER A 270 -22.12 -0.15 -1.07
N ILE A 271 -21.86 1.17 -1.10
CA ILE A 271 -22.62 2.12 -1.91
C ILE A 271 -22.54 1.76 -3.41
N SER A 272 -21.36 1.38 -3.91
CA SER A 272 -21.17 0.99 -5.31
C SER A 272 -22.07 -0.20 -5.71
N ILE A 273 -22.17 -1.21 -4.85
CA ILE A 273 -23.04 -2.37 -5.08
C ILE A 273 -24.52 -1.95 -5.13
N PHE A 274 -24.96 -1.07 -4.23
CA PHE A 274 -26.33 -0.55 -4.26
C PHE A 274 -26.61 0.24 -5.55
N VAL A 275 -25.70 1.12 -5.96
CA VAL A 275 -25.84 1.91 -7.19
C VAL A 275 -25.91 1.00 -8.42
N ALA A 276 -25.04 0.00 -8.51
CA ALA A 276 -25.09 -0.99 -9.59
C ALA A 276 -26.40 -1.78 -9.58
N GLY A 277 -26.84 -2.23 -8.41
CA GLY A 277 -28.10 -2.93 -8.23
C GLY A 277 -29.33 -2.12 -8.63
N PHE A 278 -29.37 -0.83 -8.28
CA PHE A 278 -30.42 0.08 -8.77
C PHE A 278 -30.36 0.26 -10.29
N GLY A 279 -29.16 0.31 -10.87
CA GLY A 279 -28.97 0.31 -12.32
C GLY A 279 -29.58 -0.93 -12.98
N VAL A 280 -29.33 -2.12 -12.41
CA VAL A 280 -29.92 -3.39 -12.85
C VAL A 280 -31.44 -3.35 -12.76
N MET A 281 -31.97 -2.94 -11.61
CA MET A 281 -33.41 -2.85 -11.37
C MET A 281 -34.08 -1.94 -12.40
N ASN A 282 -33.53 -0.74 -12.63
CA ASN A 282 -34.09 0.24 -13.57
C ASN A 282 -34.01 -0.25 -15.02
N ALA A 283 -32.89 -0.85 -15.42
CA ALA A 283 -32.75 -1.41 -16.75
C ALA A 283 -33.76 -2.55 -16.99
N MET A 284 -33.97 -3.43 -16.01
CA MET A 284 -34.97 -4.49 -16.11
C MET A 284 -36.40 -3.93 -16.12
N LEU A 285 -36.73 -2.93 -15.32
CA LEU A 285 -38.05 -2.26 -15.33
C LEU A 285 -38.33 -1.59 -16.69
N SER A 286 -37.32 -0.95 -17.28
CA SER A 286 -37.41 -0.40 -18.64
C SER A 286 -37.67 -1.50 -19.67
N SER A 287 -36.94 -2.62 -19.60
CA SER A 287 -37.15 -3.80 -20.46
C SER A 287 -38.57 -4.37 -20.34
N VAL A 288 -39.16 -4.38 -19.13
CA VAL A 288 -40.56 -4.80 -18.92
C VAL A 288 -41.53 -3.90 -19.66
N SER A 289 -41.30 -2.58 -19.65
CA SER A 289 -42.15 -1.62 -20.35
C SER A 289 -42.01 -1.74 -21.87
N GLU A 290 -40.79 -1.85 -22.41
CA GLU A 290 -40.54 -2.06 -23.84
C GLU A 290 -41.16 -3.36 -24.36
N ARG A 291 -41.12 -4.43 -23.56
CA ARG A 291 -41.59 -5.77 -23.93
C ARG A 291 -43.01 -6.05 -23.44
N SER A 292 -43.76 -5.03 -23.03
CA SER A 292 -45.10 -5.18 -22.46
C SER A 292 -46.06 -5.94 -23.39
N LYS A 293 -46.02 -5.66 -24.71
CA LYS A 293 -46.82 -6.36 -25.73
C LYS A 293 -46.50 -7.86 -25.80
N GLU A 294 -45.22 -8.22 -25.76
CA GLU A 294 -44.78 -9.62 -25.77
C GLU A 294 -45.24 -10.38 -24.51
N ILE A 295 -45.15 -9.73 -23.34
CA ILE A 295 -45.61 -10.32 -22.07
C ILE A 295 -47.11 -10.56 -22.10
N ALA A 296 -47.89 -9.59 -22.59
CA ALA A 296 -49.35 -9.69 -22.68
C ALA A 296 -49.78 -10.81 -23.62
N ILE A 297 -49.15 -10.95 -24.81
CA ILE A 297 -49.42 -12.05 -25.75
C ILE A 297 -49.14 -13.41 -25.09
N ARG A 298 -47.98 -13.57 -24.42
CA ARG A 298 -47.64 -14.83 -23.73
C ARG A 298 -48.66 -15.18 -22.64
N ARG A 299 -49.10 -14.19 -21.87
CA ARG A 299 -50.13 -14.37 -20.82
C ARG A 299 -51.51 -14.68 -21.41
N ALA A 300 -51.89 -14.08 -22.53
CA ALA A 300 -53.14 -14.37 -23.23
C ALA A 300 -53.19 -15.80 -23.78
N LEU A 301 -52.02 -16.32 -24.20
CA LEU A 301 -51.84 -17.71 -24.65
C LEU A 301 -51.74 -18.73 -23.49
N GLY A 302 -51.93 -18.29 -22.24
CA GLY A 302 -52.02 -19.17 -21.07
C GLY A 302 -50.74 -19.32 -20.22
N ALA A 303 -49.70 -18.51 -20.46
CA ALA A 303 -48.52 -18.52 -19.59
C ALA A 303 -48.88 -18.06 -18.16
N LYS A 304 -48.41 -18.79 -17.14
CA LYS A 304 -48.66 -18.42 -15.74
C LYS A 304 -47.79 -17.23 -15.34
N LYS A 305 -48.24 -16.47 -14.34
CA LYS A 305 -47.45 -15.38 -13.73
C LYS A 305 -46.08 -15.88 -13.25
N SER A 306 -46.03 -17.10 -12.71
CA SER A 306 -44.79 -17.77 -12.28
C SER A 306 -43.80 -18.00 -13.42
N ASP A 307 -44.28 -18.29 -14.63
CA ASP A 307 -43.42 -18.56 -15.78
C ASP A 307 -42.73 -17.25 -16.23
N ILE A 308 -43.48 -16.13 -16.23
CA ILE A 308 -42.92 -14.80 -16.52
C ILE A 308 -41.93 -14.39 -15.42
N TYR A 309 -42.31 -14.55 -14.16
CA TYR A 309 -41.43 -14.24 -13.02
C TYR A 309 -40.10 -14.99 -13.09
N GLN A 310 -40.15 -16.32 -13.30
CA GLN A 310 -38.95 -17.16 -13.39
C GLN A 310 -38.07 -16.78 -14.59
N SER A 311 -38.66 -16.40 -15.73
CA SER A 311 -37.91 -15.94 -16.91
C SER A 311 -37.12 -14.66 -16.60
N TYR A 312 -37.74 -13.66 -15.97
CA TYR A 312 -37.08 -12.40 -15.63
C TYR A 312 -36.08 -12.57 -14.49
N MET A 313 -36.38 -13.41 -13.49
CA MET A 313 -35.43 -13.76 -12.43
C MET A 313 -34.17 -14.41 -13.01
N MET A 314 -34.34 -15.35 -13.95
CA MET A 314 -33.22 -16.00 -14.64
C MET A 314 -32.41 -15.00 -15.48
N GLU A 315 -33.07 -14.01 -16.09
CA GLU A 315 -32.40 -12.94 -16.85
C GLU A 315 -31.47 -12.13 -15.94
N GLY A 316 -31.97 -11.71 -14.78
CA GLY A 316 -31.18 -10.97 -13.79
C GLY A 316 -30.03 -11.79 -13.19
N ILE A 317 -30.26 -13.07 -12.88
CA ILE A 317 -29.21 -13.98 -12.39
C ILE A 317 -28.11 -14.15 -13.45
N LEU A 318 -28.48 -14.40 -14.72
CA LEU A 318 -27.49 -14.55 -15.79
C LEU A 318 -26.70 -13.27 -16.05
N LEU A 319 -27.35 -12.10 -16.02
CA LEU A 319 -26.67 -10.81 -16.12
C LEU A 319 -25.70 -10.60 -14.95
N SER A 320 -26.08 -10.99 -13.74
CA SER A 320 -25.24 -10.88 -12.55
C SER A 320 -24.03 -11.80 -12.62
N LEU A 321 -24.22 -13.04 -13.08
CA LEU A 321 -23.11 -13.98 -13.32
C LEU A 321 -22.17 -13.48 -14.40
N LEU A 322 -22.69 -12.97 -15.53
CA LEU A 322 -21.86 -12.42 -16.60
C LEU A 322 -21.05 -11.22 -16.10
N GLY A 323 -21.69 -10.28 -15.42
CA GLY A 323 -21.05 -9.12 -14.82
C GLY A 323 -20.00 -9.49 -13.76
N ALA A 324 -20.27 -10.52 -12.95
CA ALA A 324 -19.32 -11.00 -11.96
C ALA A 324 -18.07 -11.61 -12.62
N ILE A 325 -18.25 -12.46 -13.64
CA ILE A 325 -17.15 -13.08 -14.38
C ILE A 325 -16.30 -12.01 -15.07
N THR A 326 -16.92 -11.05 -15.76
CA THR A 326 -16.18 -9.96 -16.41
C THR A 326 -15.52 -9.05 -15.39
N GLY A 327 -16.18 -8.77 -14.25
CA GLY A 327 -15.62 -7.98 -13.16
C GLY A 327 -14.39 -8.61 -12.54
N ILE A 328 -14.43 -9.93 -12.29
CA ILE A 328 -13.28 -10.71 -11.84
C ILE A 328 -12.15 -10.63 -12.87
N GLY A 329 -12.45 -10.81 -14.15
CA GLY A 329 -11.45 -10.71 -15.22
C GLY A 329 -10.75 -9.35 -15.26
N VAL A 330 -11.51 -8.25 -15.15
CA VAL A 330 -10.97 -6.89 -15.11
C VAL A 330 -10.17 -6.65 -13.83
N ALA A 331 -10.63 -7.14 -12.68
CA ALA A 331 -9.92 -7.02 -11.41
C ALA A 331 -8.58 -7.77 -11.44
N THR A 332 -8.54 -8.99 -11.98
CA THR A 332 -7.31 -9.74 -12.14
C THR A 332 -6.32 -9.02 -13.05
N LEU A 333 -6.78 -8.47 -14.18
CA LEU A 333 -5.93 -7.68 -15.07
C LEU A 333 -5.37 -6.45 -14.36
N PHE A 334 -6.19 -5.74 -13.59
CA PHE A 334 -5.77 -4.59 -12.81
C PHE A 334 -4.71 -4.97 -11.76
N VAL A 335 -4.90 -6.06 -11.02
CA VAL A 335 -3.93 -6.55 -10.04
C VAL A 335 -2.60 -6.90 -10.70
N VAL A 336 -2.60 -7.54 -11.88
CA VAL A 336 -1.37 -7.83 -12.63
C VAL A 336 -0.63 -6.53 -12.98
N LEU A 337 -1.35 -5.53 -13.49
CA LEU A 337 -0.76 -4.22 -13.83
C LEU A 337 -0.19 -3.51 -12.60
N MET A 338 -0.88 -3.57 -11.45
CA MET A 338 -0.40 -2.97 -10.20
C MET A 338 0.89 -3.63 -9.71
N ASN A 339 0.95 -4.97 -9.75
CA ASN A 339 2.17 -5.71 -9.38
C ASN A 339 3.35 -5.38 -10.32
N MET A 340 3.10 -5.16 -11.62
CA MET A 340 4.15 -4.71 -12.55
C MET A 340 4.67 -3.30 -12.23
N SER A 341 3.84 -2.43 -11.65
CA SER A 341 4.23 -1.08 -11.22
C SER A 341 4.86 -1.02 -9.82
N GLY A 342 5.11 -2.18 -9.17
CA GLY A 342 5.72 -2.26 -7.85
C GLY A 342 4.74 -2.19 -6.68
N PHE A 343 3.42 -2.09 -6.93
CA PHE A 343 2.40 -2.19 -5.89
C PHE A 343 2.03 -3.65 -5.67
N VAL A 344 2.44 -4.22 -4.55
CA VAL A 344 2.09 -5.60 -4.19
C VAL A 344 0.60 -5.66 -3.85
N THR A 345 -0.18 -6.38 -4.66
CA THR A 345 -1.62 -6.61 -4.43
C THR A 345 -1.93 -8.07 -4.72
N THR A 346 -2.62 -8.74 -3.80
CA THR A 346 -2.89 -10.18 -3.91
C THR A 346 -4.39 -10.48 -3.98
N LEU A 347 -4.75 -11.34 -4.93
CA LEU A 347 -6.11 -11.85 -5.08
C LEU A 347 -6.17 -13.27 -4.50
N THR A 348 -6.85 -13.45 -3.37
CA THR A 348 -7.03 -14.77 -2.75
C THR A 348 -8.32 -15.43 -3.23
N PRO A 349 -8.40 -16.78 -3.22
CA PRO A 349 -9.65 -17.49 -3.53
C PRO A 349 -10.83 -17.04 -2.66
N ASP A 350 -10.57 -16.68 -1.40
CA ASP A 350 -11.58 -16.18 -0.47
C ASP A 350 -12.20 -14.85 -0.95
N HIS A 351 -11.40 -13.92 -1.49
CA HIS A 351 -11.90 -12.68 -2.05
C HIS A 351 -12.85 -12.91 -3.23
N ILE A 352 -12.49 -13.84 -4.12
CA ILE A 352 -13.34 -14.22 -5.26
C ILE A 352 -14.65 -14.83 -4.76
N LEU A 353 -14.58 -15.72 -3.76
CA LEU A 353 -15.77 -16.39 -3.22
C LEU A 353 -16.74 -15.40 -2.56
N ILE A 354 -16.22 -14.50 -1.71
CA ILE A 354 -17.01 -13.43 -1.06
C ILE A 354 -17.65 -12.53 -2.12
N THR A 355 -16.90 -12.20 -3.18
CA THR A 355 -17.39 -11.33 -4.25
C THR A 355 -18.48 -12.00 -5.08
N LEU A 356 -18.27 -13.25 -5.51
CA LEU A 356 -19.28 -14.04 -6.22
C LEU A 356 -20.55 -14.20 -5.39
N PHE A 357 -20.40 -14.50 -4.09
CA PHE A 357 -21.53 -14.62 -3.17
C PHE A 357 -22.31 -13.31 -3.07
N THR A 358 -21.60 -12.19 -2.82
CA THR A 358 -22.21 -10.87 -2.67
C THR A 358 -22.91 -10.43 -3.96
N THR A 359 -22.24 -10.49 -5.10
CA THR A 359 -22.85 -10.14 -6.40
C THR A 359 -24.02 -11.05 -6.75
N GLY A 360 -23.95 -12.34 -6.40
CA GLY A 360 -25.07 -13.28 -6.58
C GLY A 360 -26.30 -12.92 -5.74
N VAL A 361 -26.10 -12.64 -4.45
CA VAL A 361 -27.19 -12.22 -3.53
C VAL A 361 -27.83 -10.92 -4.02
N PHE A 362 -27.03 -9.89 -4.31
CA PHE A 362 -27.55 -8.61 -4.78
C PHE A 362 -28.22 -8.72 -6.16
N GLY A 363 -27.65 -9.53 -7.06
CA GLY A 363 -28.25 -9.85 -8.34
C GLY A 363 -29.66 -10.43 -8.22
N ILE A 364 -29.86 -11.36 -7.28
CA ILE A 364 -31.18 -11.93 -6.98
C ILE A 364 -32.10 -10.84 -6.40
N VAL A 365 -31.66 -10.13 -5.36
CA VAL A 365 -32.47 -9.12 -4.64
C VAL A 365 -33.00 -8.06 -5.59
N PHE A 366 -32.14 -7.46 -6.42
CA PHE A 366 -32.53 -6.41 -7.35
C PHE A 366 -33.34 -6.91 -8.56
N SER A 367 -33.35 -8.23 -8.81
CA SER A 367 -34.16 -8.85 -9.86
C SER A 367 -35.58 -9.20 -9.41
N ILE A 368 -35.85 -9.26 -8.10
CA ILE A 368 -37.18 -9.61 -7.55
C ILE A 368 -38.24 -8.59 -8.00
N MET A 369 -37.99 -7.30 -7.77
CA MET A 369 -38.99 -6.26 -8.06
C MET A 369 -39.34 -6.19 -9.56
N PRO A 370 -38.40 -6.12 -10.51
CA PRO A 370 -38.71 -6.15 -11.93
C PRO A 370 -39.45 -7.43 -12.36
N ALA A 371 -39.06 -8.60 -11.84
CA ALA A 371 -39.73 -9.85 -12.14
C ALA A 371 -41.19 -9.87 -11.63
N MET A 372 -41.45 -9.28 -10.45
CA MET A 372 -42.81 -9.11 -9.93
C MET A 372 -43.65 -8.17 -10.80
N VAL A 373 -43.07 -7.04 -11.23
CA VAL A 373 -43.75 -6.08 -12.11
C VAL A 373 -44.08 -6.73 -13.46
N ALA A 374 -43.15 -7.48 -14.05
CA ALA A 374 -43.36 -8.22 -15.29
C ALA A 374 -44.50 -9.25 -15.16
N ALA A 375 -44.49 -10.05 -14.09
CA ALA A 375 -45.47 -11.10 -13.86
C ALA A 375 -46.89 -10.56 -13.62
N ASN A 376 -47.02 -9.36 -13.05
CA ASN A 376 -48.31 -8.74 -12.74
C ASN A 376 -48.84 -7.79 -13.82
N LYS A 377 -48.11 -7.57 -14.92
CA LYS A 377 -48.52 -6.67 -16.01
C LYS A 377 -49.91 -7.04 -16.57
N ASN A 378 -50.79 -6.05 -16.76
CA ASN A 378 -52.16 -6.27 -17.24
C ASN A 378 -52.17 -6.68 -18.73
N VAL A 379 -52.89 -7.75 -19.04
CA VAL A 379 -52.98 -8.31 -20.41
C VAL A 379 -53.76 -7.39 -21.33
N ILE A 380 -54.84 -6.77 -20.85
CA ILE A 380 -55.72 -5.90 -21.66
C ILE A 380 -54.98 -4.63 -22.07
N GLU A 381 -54.27 -4.04 -21.11
CA GLU A 381 -53.49 -2.81 -21.32
C GLU A 381 -52.28 -3.06 -22.22
N GLY A 382 -51.65 -4.23 -22.13
CA GLY A 382 -50.52 -4.58 -22.97
C GLY A 382 -50.87 -4.99 -24.40
N LEU A 383 -52.15 -5.17 -24.76
CA LEU A 383 -52.60 -5.50 -26.12
C LEU A 383 -53.18 -4.31 -26.89
N ARG A 384 -53.49 -3.21 -26.20
CA ARG A 384 -53.71 -1.89 -26.82
C ARG A 384 -52.37 -1.35 -27.33
#